data_AF-B1C6W0-F1
#
_entry.id   AF-B1C6W0-F1
#
_cell.length_a   1.000
_cell.length_b   1.000
_cell.length_c   1.000
_cell.angle_alpha   90.00
_cell.angle_beta   90.00
_cell.angle_gamma   90.00
#
_symmetry.space_group_name_H-M   'P 1'
#
loop_
_entity.id
_entity.type
_entity.pdbx_description
1 polymer ?
#
loop_
_entity_poly.entity_id
_entity_poly.type
_entity_poly.pdbx_seq_one_letter_code
_entity_poly.pdbx_strand_id
1 'polypeptide(L)'
;MNLQAFKNKLLNLAEKFEQVKFIQAVRRGFIFMIPIIMVYSFSSVILSIPIPAYQSWLQSQNIRFIFDIVTLLNSATTSYFSILLVFSISWSYAEILNIKMVKVLFPLLLVLLFCLYLEYLMKILIFHISALPVLFRLYYLLSYL
;
A
#
# COMPACT_ATOMS: atom_id res chain seq x y z
N MET A 1 -40.91 12.86 -3.18
CA MET A 1 -39.86 12.07 -3.88
C MET A 1 -39.94 10.66 -3.34
N ASN A 2 -40.25 9.67 -4.18
CA ASN A 2 -40.59 8.32 -3.73
C ASN A 2 -39.31 7.60 -3.26
N LEU A 3 -39.22 7.22 -1.98
CA LEU A 3 -38.06 6.57 -1.38
C LEU A 3 -37.63 5.32 -2.16
N GLN A 4 -38.60 4.61 -2.73
CA GLN A 4 -38.34 3.45 -3.57
C GLN A 4 -37.65 3.81 -4.90
N ALA A 5 -38.05 4.91 -5.54
CA ALA A 5 -37.39 5.38 -6.76
C ALA A 5 -35.94 5.84 -6.49
N PHE A 6 -35.70 6.46 -5.33
CA PHE A 6 -34.36 6.84 -4.90
C PHE A 6 -33.49 5.59 -4.61
N LYS A 7 -34.03 4.61 -3.90
CA LYS A 7 -33.36 3.33 -3.63
C LYS A 7 -32.99 2.60 -4.93
N ASN A 8 -33.91 2.53 -5.89
CA ASN A 8 -33.67 1.88 -7.18
C ASN A 8 -32.58 2.61 -7.99
N LYS A 9 -32.53 3.94 -7.92
CA LYS A 9 -31.48 4.74 -8.58
C LYS A 9 -30.11 4.51 -7.93
N LEU A 10 -30.04 4.40 -6.60
CA LEU A 10 -28.82 4.04 -5.87
C LEU A 10 -28.35 2.63 -6.19
N LEU A 11 -29.27 1.65 -6.21
CA LEU A 11 -28.95 0.27 -6.56
C LEU A 11 -28.39 0.17 -7.99
N ASN A 12 -29.04 0.82 -8.97
CA ASN A 12 -28.54 0.85 -10.34
C ASN A 12 -27.15 1.52 -10.47
N LEU A 13 -26.87 2.52 -9.64
CA LEU A 13 -25.53 3.14 -9.59
C LEU A 13 -24.49 2.20 -8.98
N ALA A 14 -24.84 1.53 -7.89
CA ALA A 14 -23.98 0.55 -7.22
C ALA A 14 -23.67 -0.64 -8.15
N GLU A 15 -24.67 -1.16 -8.86
CA GLU A 15 -24.49 -2.24 -9.84
C GLU A 15 -23.56 -1.81 -10.97
N LYS A 16 -23.73 -0.60 -11.51
CA LYS A 16 -22.81 -0.07 -12.54
C LYS A 16 -21.39 0.08 -12.02
N PHE A 17 -21.22 0.56 -10.78
CA PHE A 17 -19.90 0.71 -10.15
C PHE A 17 -19.23 -0.65 -9.93
N GLU A 18 -20.00 -1.65 -9.49
CA GLU A 18 -19.52 -3.01 -9.30
C GLU A 18 -19.16 -3.71 -10.62
N GLN A 19 -19.84 -3.41 -11.72
CA GLN A 19 -19.55 -4.03 -13.03
C GLN A 19 -18.24 -3.53 -13.66
N VAL A 20 -17.65 -2.43 -13.18
CA VAL A 20 -16.37 -1.93 -13.70
C VAL A 20 -15.23 -2.89 -13.30
N LYS A 21 -14.60 -3.52 -14.30
CA LYS A 21 -13.50 -4.48 -14.12
C LYS A 21 -12.35 -3.96 -13.27
N PHE A 22 -12.00 -2.67 -13.43
CA PHE A 22 -10.98 -2.02 -12.61
C PHE A 22 -11.34 -2.01 -11.11
N ILE A 23 -12.56 -1.61 -10.78
CA ILE A 23 -13.05 -1.57 -9.39
C ILE A 23 -13.09 -2.99 -8.81
N GLN A 24 -13.54 -3.97 -9.60
CA GLN A 24 -13.52 -5.38 -9.19
C GLN A 24 -12.10 -5.87 -8.88
N ALA A 25 -11.11 -5.48 -9.70
CA ALA A 25 -9.72 -5.88 -9.51
C ALA A 25 -9.12 -5.25 -8.24
N VAL A 26 -9.39 -3.96 -8.00
CA VAL A 26 -8.98 -3.29 -6.77
C VAL A 26 -9.58 -4.01 -5.56
N ARG A 27 -10.90 -4.26 -5.57
CA ARG A 27 -11.60 -4.97 -4.49
C ARG A 27 -11.00 -6.36 -4.24
N ARG A 28 -10.80 -7.16 -5.28
CA ARG A 28 -10.20 -8.49 -5.17
C ARG A 28 -8.76 -8.42 -4.65
N GLY A 29 -7.98 -7.44 -5.10
CA GLY A 29 -6.61 -7.20 -4.62
C GLY A 29 -6.57 -6.88 -3.13
N PHE A 30 -7.50 -6.06 -2.63
CA PHE A 30 -7.64 -5.80 -1.19
C PHE A 30 -8.07 -7.05 -0.41
N ILE A 31 -8.99 -7.86 -0.94
CA ILE A 31 -9.39 -9.13 -0.31
C ILE A 31 -8.18 -10.08 -0.21
N PHE A 32 -7.36 -10.15 -1.25
CA PHE A 32 -6.12 -10.94 -1.26
C PHE A 32 -5.10 -10.44 -0.21
N MET A 33 -5.08 -9.14 0.07
CA MET A 33 -4.20 -8.55 1.09
C MET A 33 -4.64 -8.83 2.53
N ILE A 34 -5.91 -9.17 2.80
CA ILE A 34 -6.44 -9.41 4.16
C ILE A 34 -5.58 -10.38 4.99
N PRO A 35 -5.25 -11.61 4.53
CA PRO A 35 -4.43 -12.54 5.32
C PRO A 35 -3.02 -11.99 5.59
N ILE A 36 -2.41 -11.27 4.65
CA ILE A 36 -1.09 -10.67 4.82
C ILE A 36 -1.14 -9.58 5.90
N ILE A 37 -2.16 -8.71 5.83
CA ILE A 37 -2.39 -7.66 6.83
C ILE A 37 -2.61 -8.27 8.20
N MET A 38 -3.36 -9.37 8.29
CA MET A 38 -3.60 -10.08 9.55
C MET A 38 -2.29 -10.57 10.18
N VAL A 39 -1.39 -11.19 9.40
CA VAL A 39 -0.07 -11.63 9.89
C VAL A 39 0.77 -10.44 10.38
N TYR A 40 0.77 -9.33 9.64
CA TYR A 40 1.43 -8.10 10.06
C TYR A 40 0.88 -7.56 11.38
N SER A 41 -0.44 -7.50 11.53
CA SER A 41 -1.09 -7.02 12.76
C SER A 41 -0.70 -7.87 13.97
N PHE A 42 -0.71 -9.21 13.83
CA PHE A 42 -0.27 -10.09 14.92
C PHE A 42 1.20 -9.89 15.26
N SER A 43 2.07 -9.82 14.27
CA SER A 43 3.49 -9.52 14.47
C SER A 43 3.68 -8.18 15.20
N SER A 44 2.97 -7.14 14.79
CA SER A 44 3.04 -5.81 15.40
C SER A 44 2.60 -5.83 16.86
N VAL A 45 1.50 -6.52 17.18
CA VAL A 45 1.05 -6.68 18.57
C VAL A 45 2.10 -7.41 19.40
N ILE A 46 2.64 -8.52 18.90
CA ILE A 46 3.67 -9.31 19.60
C ILE A 46 4.91 -8.46 19.93
N LEU A 47 5.33 -7.57 19.02
CA LEU A 47 6.50 -6.72 19.21
C LEU A 47 6.23 -5.50 20.12
N SER A 48 4.99 -4.99 20.11
CA SER A 48 4.64 -3.72 20.76
C SER A 48 4.13 -3.82 22.20
N ILE A 49 4.10 -5.02 22.81
CA ILE A 49 3.69 -5.20 24.21
C ILE A 49 4.68 -4.47 25.15
N PRO A 50 4.23 -3.46 25.93
CA PRO A 50 5.11 -2.62 26.74
C PRO A 50 5.38 -3.24 28.13
N ILE A 51 5.75 -4.51 28.20
CA ILE A 51 6.06 -5.21 29.46
C ILE A 51 7.56 -5.54 29.49
N PRO A 52 8.36 -4.97 30.40
CA PRO A 52 9.81 -5.14 30.42
C PRO A 52 10.26 -6.61 30.50
N ALA A 53 9.63 -7.41 31.39
CA ALA A 53 9.95 -8.83 31.54
C ALA A 53 9.67 -9.65 30.27
N TYR A 54 8.61 -9.30 29.54
CA TYR A 54 8.27 -9.93 28.26
C TYR A 54 9.29 -9.56 27.19
N GLN A 55 9.71 -8.30 27.10
CA GLN A 55 10.72 -7.85 26.14
C GLN A 55 12.08 -8.51 26.38
N SER A 56 12.51 -8.62 27.64
CA SER A 56 13.74 -9.34 27.98
C SER A 56 13.66 -10.84 27.68
N TRP A 57 12.49 -11.46 27.88
CA TRP A 57 12.24 -12.86 27.50
C TRP A 57 12.26 -13.06 25.97
N LEU A 58 11.60 -12.16 25.24
CA LEU A 58 11.52 -12.20 23.78
C LEU A 58 12.89 -12.03 23.11
N GLN A 59 13.78 -11.24 23.72
CA GLN A 59 15.16 -11.03 23.27
C GLN A 59 16.17 -12.05 23.83
N SER A 60 15.72 -13.02 24.63
CA SER A 60 16.60 -14.08 25.16
C SER A 60 17.22 -14.92 24.05
N GLN A 61 18.44 -15.44 24.27
CA GLN A 61 19.15 -16.20 23.24
C GLN A 61 18.39 -17.42 22.73
N ASN A 62 17.52 -18.01 23.55
CA ASN A 62 16.73 -19.18 23.20
C ASN A 62 15.56 -18.87 22.24
N ILE A 63 15.07 -17.62 22.21
CA ILE A 63 13.87 -17.21 21.45
C ILE A 63 14.21 -16.19 20.35
N ARG A 64 15.45 -15.70 20.33
CA ARG A 64 15.92 -14.68 19.39
C ARG A 64 15.61 -14.98 17.93
N PHE A 65 15.71 -16.24 17.50
CA PHE A 65 15.35 -16.65 16.15
C PHE A 65 13.88 -16.33 15.79
N ILE A 66 12.95 -16.61 16.71
CA ILE A 66 11.53 -16.32 16.51
C ILE A 66 11.30 -14.81 16.50
N PHE A 67 11.95 -14.08 17.42
CA PHE A 67 11.90 -12.62 17.44
C PHE A 67 12.38 -12.00 16.12
N ASP A 68 13.47 -12.50 15.56
CA ASP A 68 14.02 -12.03 14.29
C ASP A 68 13.05 -12.28 13.13
N ILE A 69 12.40 -13.45 13.07
CA ILE A 69 11.36 -13.75 12.06
C ILE A 69 10.17 -12.81 12.20
N VAL A 70 9.66 -12.64 13.42
CA VAL A 70 8.49 -11.77 13.67
C VAL A 70 8.81 -10.33 13.30
N THR A 71 10.01 -9.86 13.64
CA THR A 71 10.50 -8.52 13.29
C THR A 71 10.70 -8.34 11.78
N LEU A 72 11.21 -9.37 11.10
CA LEU A 72 11.35 -9.38 9.65
C LEU A 72 9.98 -9.30 8.96
N LEU A 73 9.00 -10.10 9.38
CA LEU A 73 7.64 -10.07 8.85
C LEU A 73 6.99 -8.68 9.06
N ASN A 74 7.20 -8.08 10.23
CA ASN A 74 6.71 -6.74 10.53
C ASN A 74 7.30 -5.69 9.57
N SER A 75 8.63 -5.67 9.52
CA SER A 75 9.39 -4.65 8.81
C SER A 75 9.20 -4.79 7.30
N ALA A 76 9.19 -6.02 6.78
CA ALA A 76 8.95 -6.29 5.37
C ALA A 76 7.54 -5.86 4.95
N THR A 77 6.50 -6.20 5.72
CA THR A 77 5.13 -5.83 5.36
C THR A 77 4.93 -4.32 5.41
N THR A 78 5.48 -3.64 6.42
CA THR A 78 5.39 -2.18 6.55
C THR A 78 6.13 -1.46 5.43
N SER A 79 7.35 -1.89 5.12
CA SER A 79 8.22 -1.21 4.15
C SER A 79 7.78 -1.44 2.71
N TYR A 80 7.23 -2.62 2.41
CA TYR A 80 6.84 -3.03 1.06
C TYR A 80 5.32 -3.10 0.85
N PHE A 81 4.52 -2.53 1.76
CA PHE A 81 3.05 -2.59 1.72
C PHE A 81 2.48 -2.19 0.36
N SER A 82 2.91 -1.06 -0.18
CA SER A 82 2.44 -0.54 -1.47
C SER A 82 2.77 -1.48 -2.62
N ILE A 83 3.94 -2.11 -2.61
CA ILE A 83 4.35 -3.08 -3.64
C ILE A 83 3.50 -4.34 -3.57
N LEU A 84 3.26 -4.87 -2.36
CA LEU A 84 2.38 -6.01 -2.14
C LEU A 84 0.95 -5.74 -2.62
N LEU A 85 0.45 -4.54 -2.35
CA LEU A 85 -0.88 -4.10 -2.79
C LEU A 85 -0.96 -3.97 -4.32
N VAL A 86 0.01 -3.32 -4.97
CA VAL A 86 0.05 -3.19 -6.43
C VAL A 86 0.14 -4.56 -7.09
N PHE A 87 0.97 -5.46 -6.57
CA PHE A 87 1.05 -6.85 -7.04
C PHE A 87 -0.31 -7.54 -6.96
N SER A 88 -0.99 -7.44 -5.82
CA SER A 88 -2.29 -8.08 -5.55
C SER A 88 -3.40 -7.58 -6.47
N ILE A 89 -3.46 -6.26 -6.72
CA ILE A 89 -4.43 -5.66 -7.65
C ILE A 89 -4.12 -6.07 -9.09
N SER A 90 -2.85 -6.04 -9.49
CA SER A 90 -2.41 -6.40 -10.84
C SER A 90 -2.69 -7.88 -11.15
N TRP A 91 -2.46 -8.75 -10.16
CA TRP A 91 -2.82 -10.17 -10.23
C TRP A 91 -4.34 -10.36 -10.43
N SER A 92 -5.13 -9.69 -9.60
CA SER A 92 -6.60 -9.73 -9.68
C SER A 92 -7.12 -9.21 -11.02
N TYR A 93 -6.49 -8.17 -11.57
CA TYR A 93 -6.85 -7.61 -12.88
C TYR A 93 -6.54 -8.57 -14.02
N ALA A 94 -5.36 -9.22 -14.01
CA ALA A 94 -4.99 -10.24 -14.99
C ALA A 94 -5.94 -11.45 -14.96
N GLU A 95 -6.39 -11.84 -13.77
CA GLU A 95 -7.37 -12.91 -13.58
C GLU A 95 -8.75 -12.55 -14.15
N ILE A 96 -9.25 -11.35 -13.88
CA ILE A 96 -10.52 -10.85 -14.45
C ILE A 96 -10.48 -10.82 -15.99
N LEU A 97 -9.31 -10.53 -16.57
CA LEU A 97 -9.09 -10.54 -18.03
C LEU A 97 -8.80 -11.92 -18.62
N ASN A 98 -8.73 -12.99 -17.81
CA ASN A 98 -8.46 -14.36 -18.25
C ASN A 98 -7.15 -14.54 -19.04
N ILE A 99 -6.11 -13.74 -18.76
CA ILE A 99 -4.81 -13.83 -19.44
C ILE A 99 -4.01 -15.01 -18.85
N LYS A 100 -3.96 -16.15 -19.56
CA LYS A 100 -3.36 -17.40 -19.04
C LYS A 100 -1.82 -17.47 -19.12
N MET A 101 -1.21 -16.92 -20.17
CA MET A 101 0.23 -17.13 -20.48
C MET A 101 1.19 -16.24 -19.67
N VAL A 102 0.69 -15.18 -19.02
CA VAL A 102 1.54 -14.09 -18.45
C VAL A 102 1.10 -13.70 -17.02
N LYS A 103 0.45 -14.62 -16.29
CA LYS A 103 -0.17 -14.31 -14.99
C LYS A 103 0.79 -13.73 -13.94
N VAL A 104 2.04 -14.22 -13.92
CA VAL A 104 3.07 -13.76 -12.96
C VAL A 104 3.86 -12.58 -13.51
N LEU A 105 4.09 -12.54 -14.83
CA LEU A 105 4.93 -11.52 -15.47
C LEU A 105 4.21 -10.16 -15.61
N PHE A 106 2.88 -10.16 -15.75
CA PHE A 106 2.11 -8.92 -15.82
C PHE A 106 2.13 -8.11 -14.49
N PRO A 107 1.89 -8.72 -13.31
CA PRO A 107 2.07 -8.05 -12.02
C PRO A 107 3.51 -7.57 -11.78
N LEU A 108 4.52 -8.37 -12.16
CA LEU A 108 5.93 -7.99 -12.03
C LEU A 108 6.27 -6.73 -12.84
N LEU A 109 5.79 -6.65 -14.10
CA LEU A 109 5.97 -5.47 -14.94
C LEU A 109 5.32 -4.24 -14.30
N LEU A 110 4.09 -4.37 -13.79
CA LEU A 110 3.38 -3.28 -13.13
C LEU A 110 4.07 -2.81 -11.84
N VAL A 111 4.61 -3.74 -11.06
CA VAL A 111 5.43 -3.41 -9.88
C VAL A 111 6.70 -2.67 -10.28
N LEU A 112 7.39 -3.10 -11.34
CA LEU A 112 8.59 -2.43 -11.84
C LEU A 112 8.27 -1.00 -12.30
N LEU A 113 7.21 -0.82 -13.07
CA LEU A 113 6.74 0.50 -13.52
C LEU A 113 6.36 1.40 -12.34
N PHE A 114 5.67 0.85 -11.34
CA PHE A 114 5.33 1.58 -10.13
C PHE A 114 6.57 2.01 -9.34
N CYS A 115 7.58 1.14 -9.25
CA CYS A 115 8.85 1.44 -8.57
C CYS A 115 9.60 2.59 -9.28
N LEU A 116 9.70 2.53 -10.62
CA LEU A 116 10.30 3.60 -11.42
C LEU A 116 9.54 4.93 -11.27
N TYR A 117 8.20 4.86 -11.22
CA TYR A 117 7.37 6.04 -10.99
C TYR A 117 7.64 6.67 -9.63
N LEU A 118 7.77 5.87 -8.56
CA LEU A 118 8.10 6.39 -7.22
C LEU A 118 9.49 7.03 -7.17
N GLU A 119 10.49 6.45 -7.83
CA GLU A 119 11.82 7.06 -7.91
C GLU A 119 11.77 8.42 -8.63
N TYR A 120 11.01 8.50 -9.73
CA TYR A 120 10.82 9.75 -10.47
C TYR A 120 10.07 10.81 -9.64
N LEU A 121 8.99 10.41 -8.96
CA LEU A 121 8.23 11.28 -8.07
C LEU A 121 9.11 11.83 -6.93
N MET A 122 9.96 10.97 -6.33
CA MET A 122 10.89 11.38 -5.28
C MET A 122 11.88 12.43 -5.77
N LYS A 123 12.44 12.27 -6.97
CA LYS A 123 13.34 13.27 -7.58
C LYS A 123 12.65 14.61 -7.80
N ILE A 124 11.40 14.61 -8.27
CA ILE A 124 10.60 15.85 -8.42
C ILE A 124 10.36 16.52 -7.07
N LEU A 125 9.96 15.74 -6.05
CA LEU A 125 9.69 16.27 -4.72
C LEU A 125 10.94 16.91 -4.09
N ILE A 126 12.10 16.26 -4.23
CA ILE A 126 13.40 16.76 -3.75
C ILE A 126 13.80 18.04 -4.49
N PHE A 127 13.55 18.12 -5.80
CA PHE A 127 13.77 19.34 -6.58
C PHE A 127 12.87 20.49 -6.09
N HIS A 128 11.59 20.22 -5.81
CA HIS A 128 10.66 21.24 -5.32
C HIS A 128 11.03 21.74 -3.91
N ILE A 129 11.34 20.84 -2.99
CA ILE A 129 11.76 21.18 -1.61
C ILE A 129 13.08 21.97 -1.60
N SER A 130 14.03 21.65 -2.48
CA SER A 130 15.29 22.41 -2.58
C SER A 130 15.13 23.78 -3.25
N ALA A 131 14.12 23.98 -4.11
CA ALA A 131 13.81 25.26 -4.73
C ALA A 131 13.05 26.24 -3.80
N LEU A 132 12.29 25.73 -2.82
CA LEU A 132 11.55 26.52 -1.83
C LEU A 132 12.38 27.59 -1.08
N PRO A 133 13.55 27.27 -0.49
CA PRO A 133 14.37 28.27 0.19
C PRO A 133 14.96 29.32 -0.78
N VAL A 134 15.21 28.97 -2.04
CA VAL A 134 15.70 29.91 -3.06
C VAL A 134 14.61 30.92 -3.45
N LEU A 135 13.37 30.45 -3.63
CA LEU A 135 12.21 31.30 -3.89
C LEU A 135 11.88 32.20 -2.70
N PHE A 136 11.99 31.69 -1.47
CA PHE A 136 11.79 32.49 -0.26
C PHE A 136 12.83 33.60 -0.13
N ARG A 137 14.09 33.32 -0.50
CA ARG A 137 15.19 34.31 -0.51
C ARG A 137 15.00 35.38 -1.58
N LEU A 138 14.51 35.01 -2.76
CA LEU A 138 14.14 35.94 -3.85
C LEU A 138 12.97 36.84 -3.48
N TYR A 139 11.93 36.30 -2.83
CA TYR A 139 10.79 37.10 -2.34
C TYR A 139 11.23 38.13 -1.30
N TYR A 140 12.09 37.73 -0.37
CA TYR A 140 12.65 38.65 0.62
C TYR A 140 13.46 39.78 -0.05
N LEU A 141 14.32 39.45 -1.02
CA LEU A 141 15.11 40.44 -1.78
C LEU A 141 14.25 41.41 -2.60
N LEU A 142 13.16 40.94 -3.21
CA LEU A 142 12.21 41.76 -3.96
C LEU A 142 11.36 42.67 -3.06
N SER A 143 11.15 42.32 -1.78
CA SER A 143 10.42 43.17 -0.83
C SER A 143 11.23 44.36 -0.27
N TYR A 144 12.55 44.36 -0.48
CA TYR A 144 13.45 45.46 -0.09
C TYR A 144 13.83 46.40 -1.26
N LEU A 145 13.33 46.13 -2.47
CA LEU A 145 13.47 46.96 -3.68
C LEU A 145 12.17 47.76 -3.91
#